data_AF-A0A950RKZ6-F1
#
_entry.id   AF-A0A950RKZ6-F1
#
_cell.length_a   1.000
_cell.length_b   1.000
_cell.length_c   1.000
_cell.angle_alpha   90.00
_cell.angle_beta   90.00
_cell.angle_gamma   90.00
#
_symmetry.space_group_name_H-M   'P 1'
#
loop_
_entity.id
_entity.type
_entity.pdbx_description
1 polymer ?
#
loop_
_entity_poly.entity_id
_entity_poly.type
_entity_poly.pdbx_seq_one_letter_code
_entity_poly.pdbx_strand_id
1 'polypeptide(L)'
;MRFGTLTFLLIYGAVWALPLQQALAAPPEAPGLRPLVRLLGQVQDPAVQRDVLRGIDEALSGRRQVAMPEGWPMVYKKLAASPLPEVREKALALSVLFGDPQALASLRRTVQNTTAPADTRQRALQTLLDIKDPQLVPVLQSLLAEPALRIPALHGLAAYNNESTPQLILKHYASFSDAEKSEAIQTLASRPASARALLEAVAHGQVPRSDLSAFTVRQLLALHDPALQDKLEKVWGKIQPASHEKAALTARYKALLTPNYLKKADLSHGRLIFSQTCASCHRLFDAGGNVGPELTGSQRANLDYILDNVLDPSALVPQDYQVTILETTDGRVLTGIIKQETDKILTVQTQNERIQVPKDEIETRKKSPLSMMPEGLLAKMRDEDVRDLIAYLASPVQVPLPREAVSHR
;
A
#
# COMPACT_ATOMS: atom_id res chain seq x y z
N MET A 1 -55.64 -62.48 -7.51
CA MET A 1 -56.52 -62.29 -6.35
C MET A 1 -55.67 -61.88 -5.15
N ARG A 2 -56.04 -60.76 -4.50
CA ARG A 2 -55.57 -60.19 -3.22
C ARG A 2 -54.14 -59.62 -3.22
N PHE A 3 -53.96 -58.30 -3.34
CA PHE A 3 -54.13 -57.18 -2.37
C PHE A 3 -53.14 -57.21 -1.19
N GLY A 4 -52.33 -56.15 -1.11
CA GLY A 4 -51.42 -55.82 -0.01
C GLY A 4 -50.67 -54.52 -0.31
N THR A 5 -51.33 -53.40 -0.07
CA THR A 5 -50.88 -52.02 -0.31
C THR A 5 -50.55 -51.33 1.02
N LEU A 6 -49.76 -50.24 0.97
CA LEU A 6 -49.49 -49.20 2.00
C LEU A 6 -48.46 -49.58 3.10
N THR A 7 -47.49 -48.75 3.51
CA THR A 7 -47.37 -47.27 3.53
C THR A 7 -45.89 -46.87 3.64
N PHE A 8 -45.39 -45.95 2.81
CA PHE A 8 -44.18 -45.17 3.11
C PHE A 8 -44.59 -43.70 3.15
N LEU A 9 -44.53 -43.12 4.35
CA LEU A 9 -44.90 -41.72 4.62
C LEU A 9 -43.79 -40.79 4.10
N LEU A 10 -44.16 -39.96 3.13
CA LEU A 10 -43.49 -38.71 2.81
C LEU A 10 -43.81 -37.69 3.92
N ILE A 11 -42.77 -37.18 4.59
CA ILE A 11 -42.87 -35.93 5.36
C ILE A 11 -41.87 -34.95 4.75
N TYR A 12 -42.39 -34.09 3.87
CA TYR A 12 -41.82 -32.79 3.55
C TYR A 12 -42.13 -31.85 4.73
N GLY A 13 -41.11 -31.29 5.37
CA GLY A 13 -41.25 -30.31 6.44
C GLY A 13 -40.11 -29.30 6.36
N ALA A 14 -40.48 -28.06 6.05
CA ALA A 14 -39.62 -26.93 5.73
C ALA A 14 -38.56 -26.62 6.80
N VAL A 15 -37.30 -26.50 6.37
CA VAL A 15 -36.21 -25.91 7.16
C VAL A 15 -36.26 -24.39 6.94
N TRP A 16 -36.89 -23.67 7.88
CA TRP A 16 -36.75 -22.23 7.98
C TRP A 16 -35.35 -21.89 8.49
N ALA A 17 -34.72 -20.95 7.80
CA ALA A 17 -33.43 -20.37 8.14
C ALA A 17 -33.47 -19.71 9.53
N LEU A 18 -32.65 -20.22 10.45
CA LEU A 18 -32.26 -19.49 11.66
C LEU A 18 -31.01 -18.66 11.35
N PRO A 19 -30.95 -17.37 11.74
CA PRO A 19 -29.77 -16.56 11.55
C PRO A 19 -28.70 -17.03 12.53
N LEU A 20 -27.54 -17.39 12.00
CA LEU A 20 -26.37 -17.82 12.76
C LEU A 20 -25.69 -16.60 13.41
N GLN A 21 -26.32 -16.01 14.42
CA GLN A 21 -25.62 -15.15 15.38
C GLN A 21 -24.95 -16.05 16.42
N GLN A 22 -23.80 -16.62 16.05
CA GLN A 22 -22.87 -17.11 17.05
C GLN A 22 -22.33 -15.90 17.82
N ALA A 23 -22.89 -15.66 19.01
CA ALA A 23 -22.20 -14.89 20.02
C ALA A 23 -20.85 -15.59 20.27
N LEU A 24 -19.75 -14.94 19.89
CA LEU A 24 -18.40 -15.35 20.26
C LEU A 24 -18.34 -15.38 21.79
N ALA A 25 -18.50 -16.56 22.38
CA ALA A 25 -18.25 -16.76 23.80
C ALA A 25 -16.82 -16.34 24.10
N ALA A 26 -16.62 -15.55 25.15
CA ALA A 26 -15.28 -15.15 25.57
C ALA A 26 -14.43 -16.41 25.79
N PRO A 27 -13.14 -16.41 25.38
CA PRO A 27 -12.27 -17.54 25.64
C PRO A 27 -12.23 -17.82 27.15
N PRO A 28 -12.13 -19.08 27.59
CA PRO A 28 -12.03 -19.41 29.01
C PRO A 28 -10.76 -18.79 29.62
N GLU A 29 -10.85 -18.34 30.88
CA GLU A 29 -9.70 -17.81 31.63
C GLU A 29 -8.60 -18.89 31.72
N ALA A 30 -7.34 -18.51 31.50
CA ALA A 30 -6.24 -19.45 31.61
C ALA A 30 -6.07 -19.93 33.08
N PRO A 31 -5.89 -21.24 33.32
CA PRO A 31 -5.73 -21.77 34.68
C PRO A 31 -4.58 -21.08 35.41
N GLY A 32 -4.83 -20.57 36.61
CA GLY A 32 -3.81 -19.96 37.48
C GLY A 32 -3.63 -18.44 37.37
N LEU A 33 -4.34 -17.74 36.47
CA LEU A 33 -4.25 -16.26 36.39
C LEU A 33 -4.93 -15.56 37.58
N ARG A 34 -6.16 -15.95 37.95
CA ARG A 34 -6.90 -15.34 39.07
C ARG A 34 -6.12 -15.25 40.40
N PRO A 35 -5.42 -16.30 40.89
CA PRO A 35 -4.60 -16.18 42.10
C PRO A 35 -3.45 -15.17 41.96
N LEU A 36 -2.79 -15.12 40.80
CA LEU A 36 -1.68 -14.19 40.55
C LEU A 36 -2.17 -12.74 40.48
N VAL A 37 -3.33 -12.50 39.86
CA VAL A 37 -3.96 -11.17 39.83
C VAL A 37 -4.37 -10.72 41.25
N ARG A 38 -4.92 -11.62 42.06
CA ARG A 38 -5.20 -11.34 43.48
C ARG A 38 -3.94 -10.98 44.25
N LEU A 39 -2.84 -11.72 44.05
CA LEU A 39 -1.55 -11.44 44.67
C LEU A 39 -1.04 -10.04 44.29
N LEU A 40 -1.06 -9.69 42.99
CA LEU A 40 -0.67 -8.37 42.50
C LEU A 40 -1.47 -7.22 43.13
N GLY A 41 -2.76 -7.43 43.41
CA GLY A 41 -3.60 -6.45 44.10
C GLY A 41 -3.16 -6.18 45.54
N GLN A 42 -2.68 -7.21 46.24
CA GLN A 42 -2.31 -7.14 47.66
C GLN A 42 -0.87 -6.65 47.87
N VAL A 43 0.06 -7.07 47.02
CA VAL A 43 1.48 -6.73 47.12
C VAL A 43 1.72 -5.24 46.87
N GLN A 44 2.51 -4.61 47.75
CA GLN A 44 2.91 -3.19 47.62
C GLN A 44 4.33 -3.03 47.06
N ASP A 45 5.18 -4.05 47.20
CA ASP A 45 6.56 -4.01 46.72
C ASP A 45 6.60 -4.03 45.17
N PRO A 46 7.10 -2.96 44.51
CA PRO A 46 7.21 -2.91 43.06
C PRO A 46 8.11 -3.99 42.46
N ALA A 47 9.13 -4.48 43.17
CA ALA A 47 10.03 -5.52 42.67
C ALA A 47 9.28 -6.87 42.56
N VAL A 48 8.50 -7.20 43.59
CA VAL A 48 7.65 -8.41 43.58
C VAL A 48 6.56 -8.30 42.51
N GLN A 49 5.95 -7.12 42.34
CA GLN A 49 4.99 -6.88 41.26
C GLN A 49 5.63 -7.13 39.88
N ARG A 50 6.84 -6.60 39.64
CA ARG A 50 7.57 -6.82 38.38
C ARG A 50 7.79 -8.31 38.11
N ASP A 51 8.27 -9.06 39.09
CA ASP A 51 8.62 -10.47 38.91
C ASP A 51 7.38 -11.33 38.62
N VAL A 52 6.26 -11.05 39.30
CA VAL A 52 4.98 -11.72 39.02
C VAL A 52 4.47 -11.36 37.62
N LEU A 53 4.51 -10.07 37.24
CA LEU A 53 4.10 -9.63 35.91
C LEU A 53 4.94 -10.27 34.80
N ARG A 54 6.26 -10.40 35.01
CA ARG A 54 7.16 -11.09 34.07
C ARG A 54 6.79 -12.56 33.92
N GLY A 55 6.51 -13.26 35.02
CA GLY A 55 6.09 -14.66 34.96
C GLY A 55 4.75 -14.85 34.20
N ILE A 56 3.79 -13.94 34.39
CA ILE A 56 2.53 -13.97 33.63
C ILE A 56 2.79 -13.71 32.14
N ASP A 57 3.57 -12.69 31.81
CA ASP A 57 3.94 -12.31 30.44
C ASP A 57 4.65 -13.46 29.70
N GLU A 58 5.63 -14.11 30.34
CA GLU A 58 6.31 -15.29 29.80
C GLU A 58 5.35 -16.47 29.58
N ALA A 59 4.46 -16.75 30.55
CA ALA A 59 3.49 -17.84 30.43
C ALA A 59 2.43 -17.60 29.35
N LEU A 60 2.12 -16.35 29.06
CA LEU A 60 1.16 -15.95 28.02
C LEU A 60 1.83 -15.60 26.68
N SER A 61 3.15 -15.76 26.58
CA SER A 61 3.90 -15.47 25.36
C SER A 61 3.33 -16.23 24.17
N GLY A 62 3.15 -15.52 23.05
CA GLY A 62 2.55 -16.04 21.82
C GLY A 62 1.02 -16.09 21.78
N ARG A 63 0.32 -15.79 22.90
CA ARG A 63 -1.15 -15.62 22.90
C ARG A 63 -1.50 -14.25 22.31
N ARG A 64 -2.55 -14.20 21.48
CA ARG A 64 -3.04 -12.95 20.89
C ARG A 64 -4.19 -12.30 21.67
N GLN A 65 -4.95 -13.10 22.40
CA GLN A 65 -6.05 -12.64 23.24
C GLN A 65 -6.25 -13.65 24.38
N VAL A 66 -6.50 -13.15 25.58
CA VAL A 66 -6.78 -13.96 26.77
C VAL A 66 -7.97 -13.35 27.50
N ALA A 67 -8.83 -14.17 28.09
CA ALA A 67 -9.93 -13.68 28.91
C ALA A 67 -9.39 -12.82 30.05
N MET A 68 -9.95 -11.62 30.23
CA MET A 68 -9.54 -10.75 31.33
C MET A 68 -9.83 -11.43 32.68
N PRO A 69 -8.81 -11.62 33.55
CA PRO A 69 -9.03 -12.20 34.86
C PRO A 69 -9.90 -11.30 35.74
N GLU A 70 -10.69 -11.92 36.62
CA GLU A 70 -11.51 -11.18 37.59
C GLU A 70 -10.64 -10.29 38.50
N GLY A 71 -11.06 -9.03 38.69
CA GLY A 71 -10.34 -8.05 39.51
C GLY A 71 -9.20 -7.33 38.80
N TRP A 72 -8.84 -7.72 37.56
CA TRP A 72 -7.75 -7.09 36.81
C TRP A 72 -7.90 -5.56 36.67
N PRO A 73 -9.06 -4.96 36.34
CA PRO A 73 -9.16 -3.51 36.15
C PRO A 73 -8.75 -2.69 37.39
N MET A 74 -9.04 -3.18 38.60
CA MET A 74 -8.62 -2.52 39.84
C MET A 74 -7.11 -2.66 40.06
N VAL A 75 -6.56 -3.84 39.79
CA VAL A 75 -5.13 -4.13 39.91
C VAL A 75 -4.34 -3.32 38.89
N TYR A 76 -4.77 -3.25 37.64
CA TYR A 76 -4.13 -2.46 36.60
C TYR A 76 -4.06 -0.99 36.99
N LYS A 77 -5.14 -0.39 37.50
CA LYS A 77 -5.14 1.01 37.97
C LYS A 77 -4.03 1.29 39.00
N LYS A 78 -3.77 0.34 39.91
CA LYS A 78 -2.67 0.42 40.89
C LYS A 78 -1.31 0.29 40.21
N LEU A 79 -1.14 -0.74 39.36
CA LEU A 79 0.14 -1.02 38.69
C LEU A 79 0.55 0.06 37.69
N ALA A 80 -0.42 0.69 37.02
CA ALA A 80 -0.18 1.81 36.10
C ALA A 80 0.40 3.05 36.81
N ALA A 81 0.22 3.16 38.13
CA ALA A 81 0.79 4.23 38.97
C ALA A 81 2.11 3.80 39.65
N SER A 82 2.66 2.62 39.34
CA SER A 82 3.89 2.12 39.94
C SER A 82 5.08 3.06 39.66
N PRO A 83 6.00 3.26 40.63
CA PRO A 83 7.22 4.03 40.40
C PRO A 83 8.16 3.34 39.39
N LEU A 84 8.10 2.01 39.27
CA LEU A 84 8.96 1.26 38.34
C LEU A 84 8.38 1.29 36.91
N PRO A 85 9.12 1.80 35.91
CA PRO A 85 8.69 1.80 34.52
C PRO A 85 8.31 0.41 34.00
N GLU A 86 9.11 -0.60 34.31
CA GLU A 86 8.89 -1.97 33.85
C GLU A 86 7.56 -2.57 34.37
N VAL A 87 7.14 -2.22 35.59
CA VAL A 87 5.83 -2.64 36.13
C VAL A 87 4.70 -2.02 35.30
N ARG A 88 4.80 -0.72 34.99
CA ARG A 88 3.80 -0.02 34.18
C ARG A 88 3.72 -0.61 32.77
N GLU A 89 4.87 -0.89 32.16
CA GLU A 89 4.98 -1.46 30.81
C GLU A 89 4.38 -2.86 30.73
N LYS A 90 4.76 -3.77 31.65
CA LYS A 90 4.21 -5.14 31.67
C LYS A 90 2.73 -5.17 32.02
N ALA A 91 2.29 -4.34 32.97
CA ALA A 91 0.87 -4.23 33.30
C ALA A 91 0.06 -3.71 32.10
N LEU A 92 0.58 -2.76 31.33
CA LEU A 92 -0.05 -2.29 30.10
C LEU A 92 -0.11 -3.39 29.04
N ALA A 93 0.99 -4.11 28.80
CA ALA A 93 1.05 -5.20 27.82
C ALA A 93 0.02 -6.30 28.12
N LEU A 94 -0.07 -6.75 29.39
CA LEU A 94 -1.07 -7.72 29.82
C LEU A 94 -2.49 -7.17 29.70
N SER A 95 -2.70 -5.90 30.04
CA SER A 95 -4.02 -5.27 29.90
C SER A 95 -4.48 -5.19 28.44
N VAL A 96 -3.56 -4.96 27.51
CA VAL A 96 -3.85 -5.02 26.07
C VAL A 96 -4.22 -6.45 25.67
N LEU A 97 -3.47 -7.46 26.13
CA LEU A 97 -3.76 -8.88 25.87
C LEU A 97 -5.13 -9.32 26.41
N PHE A 98 -5.54 -8.75 27.54
CA PHE A 98 -6.84 -8.99 28.17
C PHE A 98 -7.99 -8.16 27.56
N GLY A 99 -7.69 -7.16 26.73
CA GLY A 99 -8.68 -6.25 26.18
C GLY A 99 -9.27 -5.28 27.21
N ASP A 100 -8.51 -4.88 28.23
CA ASP A 100 -8.96 -3.95 29.28
C ASP A 100 -9.32 -2.57 28.69
N PRO A 101 -10.59 -2.13 28.77
CA PRO A 101 -11.02 -0.84 28.22
C PRO A 101 -10.25 0.37 28.76
N GLN A 102 -9.78 0.33 30.01
CA GLN A 102 -9.02 1.44 30.62
C GLN A 102 -7.64 1.57 29.99
N ALA A 103 -6.97 0.45 29.76
CA ALA A 103 -5.66 0.42 29.11
C ALA A 103 -5.77 0.90 27.66
N LEU A 104 -6.76 0.42 26.91
CA LEU A 104 -6.99 0.83 25.52
C LEU A 104 -7.35 2.33 25.44
N ALA A 105 -8.18 2.84 26.35
CA ALA A 105 -8.46 4.28 26.45
C ALA A 105 -7.22 5.10 26.82
N SER A 106 -6.31 4.56 27.64
CA SER A 106 -5.04 5.20 27.94
C SER A 106 -4.13 5.27 26.71
N LEU A 107 -4.03 4.19 25.92
CA LEU A 107 -3.27 4.17 24.67
C LEU A 107 -3.82 5.20 23.67
N ARG A 108 -5.16 5.26 23.49
CA ARG A 108 -5.79 6.27 22.62
C ARG A 108 -5.45 7.70 23.05
N ARG A 109 -5.50 7.98 24.35
CA ARG A 109 -5.07 9.28 24.90
C ARG A 109 -3.59 9.57 24.64
N THR A 110 -2.71 8.58 24.77
CA THR A 110 -1.29 8.73 24.44
C THR A 110 -1.10 9.08 22.96
N VAL A 111 -1.81 8.40 22.06
CA VAL A 111 -1.78 8.69 20.62
C VAL A 111 -2.21 10.12 20.32
N GLN A 112 -3.24 10.63 21.01
CA GLN A 112 -3.77 11.99 20.81
C GLN A 112 -2.99 13.07 21.58
N ASN A 113 -2.03 12.71 22.44
CA ASN A 113 -1.28 13.67 23.23
C ASN A 113 -0.19 14.34 22.37
N THR A 114 -0.46 15.56 21.89
CA THR A 114 0.47 16.33 21.06
C THR A 114 1.75 16.76 21.76
N THR A 115 1.79 16.74 23.10
CA THR A 115 3.01 17.04 23.87
C THR A 115 3.86 15.80 24.15
N ALA A 116 3.38 14.59 23.84
CA ALA A 116 4.15 13.37 24.00
C ALA A 116 5.14 13.19 22.83
N PRO A 117 6.32 12.56 23.05
CA PRO A 117 7.26 12.26 21.98
C PRO A 117 6.62 11.43 20.86
N ALA A 118 6.93 11.76 19.59
CA ALA A 118 6.33 11.12 18.41
C ALA A 118 6.47 9.59 18.44
N ASP A 119 7.66 9.06 18.76
CA ASP A 119 7.90 7.61 18.84
C ASP A 119 6.99 6.91 19.86
N THR A 120 6.70 7.57 20.99
CA THR A 120 5.79 7.03 22.01
C THR A 120 4.36 6.98 21.49
N ARG A 121 3.92 8.02 20.77
CA ARG A 121 2.60 8.05 20.14
C ARG A 121 2.49 6.99 19.04
N GLN A 122 3.53 6.81 18.22
CA GLN A 122 3.59 5.80 17.17
C GLN A 122 3.54 4.37 17.72
N ARG A 123 4.30 4.07 18.79
CA ARG A 123 4.22 2.76 19.45
C ARG A 123 2.81 2.47 19.99
N ALA A 124 2.21 3.45 20.67
CA ALA A 124 0.84 3.30 21.18
C ALA A 124 -0.19 3.08 20.05
N LEU A 125 -0.02 3.79 18.93
CA LEU A 125 -0.84 3.61 17.73
C LEU A 125 -0.68 2.21 17.15
N GLN A 126 0.55 1.73 17.00
CA GLN A 126 0.83 0.38 16.49
C GLN A 126 0.18 -0.70 17.37
N THR A 127 0.28 -0.58 18.69
CA THR A 127 -0.39 -1.52 19.62
C THR A 127 -1.91 -1.56 19.39
N LEU A 128 -2.56 -0.42 19.21
CA LEU A 128 -4.01 -0.35 18.94
C LEU A 128 -4.38 -0.91 17.57
N LEU A 129 -3.50 -0.77 16.57
CA LEU A 129 -3.68 -1.36 15.24
C LEU A 129 -3.57 -2.88 15.28
N ASP A 130 -2.57 -3.42 15.99
CA ASP A 130 -2.32 -4.86 16.08
C ASP A 130 -3.50 -5.61 16.68
N ILE A 131 -4.15 -5.02 17.69
CA ILE A 131 -5.35 -5.59 18.33
C ILE A 131 -6.66 -5.19 17.65
N LYS A 132 -6.61 -4.40 16.57
CA LYS A 132 -7.79 -3.87 15.84
C LYS A 132 -8.80 -3.19 16.76
N ASP A 133 -8.34 -2.28 17.60
CA ASP A 133 -9.19 -1.56 18.55
C ASP A 133 -10.41 -0.92 17.86
N PRO A 134 -11.66 -1.27 18.26
CA PRO A 134 -12.86 -0.83 17.55
C PRO A 134 -13.12 0.68 17.67
N GLN A 135 -12.48 1.36 18.62
CA GLN A 135 -12.60 2.81 18.84
C GLN A 135 -11.45 3.60 18.20
N LEU A 136 -10.59 2.95 17.40
CA LEU A 136 -9.42 3.59 16.84
C LEU A 136 -9.74 4.48 15.62
N VAL A 137 -10.82 4.19 14.90
CA VAL A 137 -11.15 4.92 13.65
C VAL A 137 -11.28 6.43 13.85
N PRO A 138 -12.05 6.95 14.83
CA PRO A 138 -12.12 8.40 15.07
C PRO A 138 -10.76 9.01 15.44
N VAL A 139 -9.92 8.27 16.16
CA VAL A 139 -8.56 8.71 16.49
C VAL A 139 -7.73 8.84 15.22
N LEU A 140 -7.67 7.80 14.39
CA LEU A 140 -6.96 7.82 13.10
C LEU A 140 -7.43 8.96 12.20
N GLN A 141 -8.74 9.17 12.11
CA GLN A 141 -9.32 10.27 11.33
C GLN A 141 -8.88 11.64 11.86
N SER A 142 -8.80 11.83 13.18
CA SER A 142 -8.29 13.08 13.77
C SER A 142 -6.81 13.32 13.47
N LEU A 143 -6.00 12.26 13.40
CA LEU A 143 -4.57 12.33 13.12
C LEU A 143 -4.24 12.74 11.67
N LEU A 144 -5.21 12.72 10.75
CA LEU A 144 -5.00 13.21 9.37
C LEU A 144 -4.60 14.69 9.34
N ALA A 145 -4.98 15.47 10.36
CA ALA A 145 -4.60 16.86 10.52
C ALA A 145 -3.16 17.05 11.07
N GLU A 146 -2.53 16.00 11.60
CA GLU A 146 -1.23 16.08 12.28
C GLU A 146 -0.08 15.53 11.43
N PRO A 147 0.83 16.37 10.90
CA PRO A 147 1.91 15.90 10.01
C PRO A 147 2.76 14.76 10.58
N ALA A 148 3.07 14.81 11.89
CA ALA A 148 3.95 13.83 12.53
C ALA A 148 3.39 12.40 12.56
N LEU A 149 2.06 12.23 12.50
CA LEU A 149 1.39 10.92 12.56
C LEU A 149 0.52 10.63 11.33
N ARG A 150 0.49 11.51 10.34
CA ARG A 150 -0.42 11.41 9.19
C ARG A 150 -0.21 10.13 8.39
N ILE A 151 1.04 9.78 8.04
CA ILE A 151 1.35 8.55 7.29
C ILE A 151 0.92 7.30 8.08
N PRO A 152 1.34 7.10 9.35
CA PRO A 152 0.84 5.99 10.18
C PRO A 152 -0.69 5.95 10.29
N ALA A 153 -1.35 7.10 10.34
CA ALA A 153 -2.80 7.18 10.42
C ALA A 153 -3.48 6.76 9.11
N LEU A 154 -3.00 7.23 7.96
CA LEU A 154 -3.46 6.81 6.64
C LEU A 154 -3.31 5.29 6.50
N HIS A 155 -2.11 4.77 6.76
CA HIS A 155 -1.83 3.34 6.73
C HIS A 155 -2.80 2.54 7.63
N GLY A 156 -2.98 3.00 8.87
CA GLY A 156 -3.85 2.36 9.84
C GLY A 156 -5.33 2.34 9.42
N LEU A 157 -5.81 3.36 8.70
CA LEU A 157 -7.18 3.42 8.21
C LEU A 157 -7.51 2.31 7.21
N ALA A 158 -6.52 1.78 6.48
CA ALA A 158 -6.72 0.64 5.58
C ALA A 158 -7.17 -0.64 6.32
N ALA A 159 -6.84 -0.76 7.61
CA ALA A 159 -7.22 -1.91 8.44
C ALA A 159 -8.71 -1.92 8.83
N TYR A 160 -9.42 -0.78 8.75
CA TYR A 160 -10.80 -0.64 9.20
C TYR A 160 -11.79 -0.47 8.05
N ASN A 161 -12.97 -1.11 8.16
CA ASN A 161 -14.07 -0.85 7.24
C ASN A 161 -14.90 0.32 7.78
N ASN A 162 -14.73 1.52 7.22
CA ASN A 162 -15.51 2.67 7.63
C ASN A 162 -15.90 3.54 6.43
N GLU A 163 -17.18 3.83 6.30
CA GLU A 163 -17.76 4.53 5.14
C GLU A 163 -17.34 6.00 5.04
N SER A 164 -17.04 6.65 6.16
CA SER A 164 -16.66 8.08 6.18
C SER A 164 -15.18 8.31 5.85
N THR A 165 -14.33 7.30 6.05
CA THR A 165 -12.88 7.40 5.87
C THR A 165 -12.45 7.90 4.49
N PRO A 166 -13.00 7.41 3.35
CA PRO A 166 -12.56 7.86 2.04
C PRO A 166 -12.76 9.37 1.83
N GLN A 167 -13.93 9.89 2.20
CA GLN A 167 -14.25 11.31 2.03
C GLN A 167 -13.37 12.20 2.92
N LEU A 168 -13.03 11.75 4.13
CA LEU A 168 -12.11 12.47 5.00
C LEU A 168 -10.69 12.52 4.43
N ILE A 169 -10.16 11.41 3.91
CA ILE A 169 -8.85 11.39 3.25
C ILE A 169 -8.85 12.34 2.06
N LEU A 170 -9.86 12.25 1.19
CA LEU A 170 -9.99 13.09 0.00
C LEU A 170 -10.13 14.59 0.32
N LYS A 171 -10.82 14.94 1.42
CA LYS A 171 -10.94 16.32 1.89
C LYS A 171 -9.58 16.95 2.22
N HIS A 172 -8.65 16.18 2.79
CA HIS A 172 -7.32 16.67 3.17
C HIS A 172 -6.26 16.49 2.08
N TYR A 173 -6.58 15.76 1.00
CA TYR A 173 -5.63 15.30 -0.01
C TYR A 173 -4.75 16.42 -0.61
N ALA A 174 -5.34 17.58 -0.92
CA ALA A 174 -4.60 18.71 -1.50
C ALA A 174 -3.52 19.29 -0.58
N SER A 175 -3.64 19.09 0.74
CA SER A 175 -2.67 19.56 1.75
C SER A 175 -1.54 18.57 2.01
N PHE A 176 -1.59 17.38 1.42
CA PHE A 176 -0.61 16.33 1.64
C PHE A 176 0.66 16.55 0.83
N SER A 177 1.80 16.20 1.42
CA SER A 177 3.06 16.00 0.69
C SER A 177 2.97 14.80 -0.27
N ASP A 178 3.90 14.66 -1.20
CA ASP A 178 3.87 13.57 -2.19
C ASP A 178 3.94 12.18 -1.56
N ALA A 179 4.68 12.03 -0.45
CA ALA A 179 4.72 10.79 0.32
C ALA A 179 3.36 10.47 0.96
N GLU A 180 2.69 11.49 1.51
CA GLU A 180 1.38 11.35 2.15
C GLU A 180 0.26 11.11 1.13
N LYS A 181 0.31 11.76 -0.04
CA LYS A 181 -0.58 11.48 -1.17
C LYS A 181 -0.45 10.04 -1.65
N SER A 182 0.78 9.54 -1.75
CA SER A 182 1.06 8.15 -2.12
C SER A 182 0.44 7.17 -1.12
N GLU A 183 0.64 7.39 0.18
CA GLU A 183 0.05 6.56 1.23
C GLU A 183 -1.50 6.64 1.24
N ALA A 184 -2.05 7.84 1.03
CA ALA A 184 -3.49 8.05 0.95
C ALA A 184 -4.12 7.28 -0.22
N ILE A 185 -3.48 7.31 -1.40
CA ILE A 185 -3.92 6.55 -2.56
C ILE A 185 -3.87 5.04 -2.28
N GLN A 186 -2.78 4.54 -1.69
CA GLN A 186 -2.65 3.11 -1.33
C GLN A 186 -3.73 2.68 -0.32
N THR A 187 -4.01 3.53 0.66
CA THR A 187 -5.07 3.33 1.65
C THR A 187 -6.43 3.24 0.97
N LEU A 188 -6.74 4.17 0.07
CA LEU A 188 -8.00 4.18 -0.67
C LEU A 188 -8.13 3.00 -1.66
N ALA A 189 -7.03 2.57 -2.26
CA ALA A 189 -6.99 1.42 -3.18
C ALA A 189 -7.10 0.05 -2.48
N SER A 190 -7.10 0.01 -1.14
CA SER A 190 -7.11 -1.23 -0.37
C SER A 190 -8.43 -2.01 -0.41
N ARG A 191 -9.55 -1.36 -0.75
CA ARG A 191 -10.90 -1.96 -0.70
C ARG A 191 -11.81 -1.45 -1.81
N PRO A 192 -12.82 -2.22 -2.23
CA PRO A 192 -13.70 -1.81 -3.32
C PRO A 192 -14.49 -0.51 -3.06
N ALA A 193 -14.97 -0.27 -1.84
CA ALA A 193 -15.76 0.92 -1.53
C ALA A 193 -14.90 2.20 -1.59
N SER A 194 -13.71 2.18 -0.99
CA SER A 194 -12.78 3.31 -0.99
C SER A 194 -12.13 3.53 -2.36
N ALA A 195 -11.89 2.46 -3.12
CA ALA A 195 -11.40 2.52 -4.49
C ALA A 195 -12.37 3.26 -5.42
N ARG A 196 -13.68 3.05 -5.25
CA ARG A 196 -14.70 3.78 -6.03
C ARG A 196 -14.63 5.27 -5.76
N ALA A 197 -14.54 5.66 -4.49
CA ALA A 197 -14.39 7.06 -4.10
C ALA A 197 -13.10 7.69 -4.66
N LEU A 198 -11.99 6.96 -4.66
CA LEU A 198 -10.74 7.40 -5.29
C LEU A 198 -10.91 7.65 -6.79
N LEU A 199 -11.47 6.69 -7.53
CA LEU A 199 -11.64 6.84 -8.98
C LEU A 199 -12.63 7.96 -9.34
N GLU A 200 -13.66 8.19 -8.53
CA GLU A 200 -14.56 9.33 -8.66
C GLU A 200 -13.85 10.66 -8.41
N ALA A 201 -13.01 10.73 -7.36
CA ALA A 201 -12.21 11.92 -7.08
C ALA A 201 -11.21 12.23 -8.20
N VAL A 202 -10.63 11.20 -8.82
CA VAL A 202 -9.76 11.38 -9.99
C VAL A 202 -10.55 11.80 -11.23
N ALA A 203 -11.73 11.23 -11.46
CA ALA A 203 -12.60 11.61 -12.57
C ALA A 203 -13.04 13.08 -12.48
N HIS A 204 -13.30 13.59 -11.27
CA HIS A 204 -13.65 14.99 -11.02
C HIS A 204 -12.46 15.94 -10.85
N GLY A 205 -11.22 15.44 -10.95
CA GLY A 205 -10.00 16.25 -10.86
C GLY A 205 -9.62 16.69 -9.44
N GLN A 206 -10.28 16.18 -8.40
CA GLN A 206 -9.88 16.41 -7.00
C GLN A 206 -8.55 15.72 -6.67
N VAL A 207 -8.32 14.54 -7.26
CA VAL A 207 -7.03 13.84 -7.24
C VAL A 207 -6.45 13.90 -8.65
N PRO A 208 -5.25 14.46 -8.87
CA PRO A 208 -4.61 14.45 -10.18
C PRO A 208 -4.44 13.02 -10.71
N ARG A 209 -4.69 12.81 -12.00
CA ARG A 209 -4.46 11.50 -12.64
C ARG A 209 -3.00 11.06 -12.54
N SER A 210 -2.08 12.01 -12.56
CA SER A 210 -0.64 11.79 -12.38
C SER A 210 -0.27 11.17 -11.05
N ASP A 211 -1.13 11.30 -10.03
CA ASP A 211 -0.86 10.80 -8.69
C ASP A 211 -1.23 9.30 -8.58
N LEU A 212 -2.08 8.79 -9.48
CA LEU A 212 -2.27 7.35 -9.62
C LEU A 212 -1.01 6.73 -10.22
N SER A 213 -0.48 5.69 -9.57
CA SER A 213 0.68 4.96 -10.07
C SER A 213 0.25 3.66 -10.76
N ALA A 214 1.12 3.11 -11.61
CA ALA A 214 0.87 1.78 -12.18
C ALA A 214 0.75 0.70 -11.10
N PHE A 215 1.43 0.86 -9.95
CA PHE A 215 1.27 -0.01 -8.79
C PHE A 215 -0.16 0.03 -8.24
N THR A 216 -0.67 1.23 -7.99
CA THR A 216 -2.04 1.44 -7.50
C THR A 216 -3.06 0.83 -8.45
N VAL A 217 -2.88 1.01 -9.75
CA VAL A 217 -3.82 0.49 -10.75
C VAL A 217 -3.85 -1.05 -10.72
N ARG A 218 -2.69 -1.71 -10.59
CA ARG A 218 -2.64 -3.17 -10.40
C ARG A 218 -3.32 -3.61 -9.09
N GLN A 219 -3.11 -2.87 -8.00
CA GLN A 219 -3.82 -3.12 -6.75
C GLN A 219 -5.35 -3.01 -6.92
N LEU A 220 -5.82 -2.01 -7.66
CA LEU A 220 -7.24 -1.84 -7.97
C LEU A 220 -7.79 -2.98 -8.83
N LEU A 221 -7.03 -3.47 -9.81
CA LEU A 221 -7.41 -4.65 -10.60
C LEU A 221 -7.48 -5.92 -9.74
N ALA A 222 -6.56 -6.06 -8.76
CA ALA A 222 -6.54 -7.18 -7.83
C ALA A 222 -7.74 -7.20 -6.84
N LEU A 223 -8.59 -6.16 -6.85
CA LEU A 223 -9.87 -6.18 -6.14
C LEU A 223 -10.94 -7.03 -6.85
N HIS A 224 -10.72 -7.42 -8.11
CA HIS A 224 -11.61 -8.27 -8.91
C HIS A 224 -13.07 -7.76 -8.96
N ASP A 225 -13.25 -6.44 -9.02
CA ASP A 225 -14.56 -5.78 -9.04
C ASP A 225 -14.83 -5.20 -10.44
N PRO A 226 -15.78 -5.78 -11.21
CA PRO A 226 -16.03 -5.37 -12.59
C PRO A 226 -16.42 -3.89 -12.74
N ALA A 227 -17.21 -3.36 -11.81
CA ALA A 227 -17.63 -1.96 -11.86
C ALA A 227 -16.47 -1.00 -11.59
N LEU A 228 -15.46 -1.44 -10.81
CA LEU A 228 -14.22 -0.70 -10.64
C LEU A 228 -13.33 -0.77 -11.88
N GLN A 229 -13.25 -1.91 -12.55
CA GLN A 229 -12.45 -2.05 -13.76
C GLN A 229 -12.91 -1.09 -14.86
N ASP A 230 -14.21 -1.00 -15.11
CA ASP A 230 -14.78 -0.07 -16.10
C ASP A 230 -14.46 1.40 -15.78
N LYS A 231 -14.52 1.78 -14.50
CA LYS A 231 -14.15 3.14 -14.05
C LYS A 231 -12.64 3.37 -14.19
N LEU A 232 -11.85 2.36 -13.87
CA LEU A 232 -10.39 2.41 -13.91
C LEU A 232 -9.89 2.58 -15.34
N GLU A 233 -10.41 1.84 -16.31
CA GLU A 233 -10.06 1.99 -17.72
C GLU A 233 -10.42 3.39 -18.27
N LYS A 234 -11.54 3.97 -17.82
CA LYS A 234 -11.94 5.34 -18.20
C LYS A 234 -11.02 6.42 -17.62
N VAL A 235 -10.52 6.22 -16.39
CA VAL A 235 -9.69 7.19 -15.68
C VAL A 235 -8.21 7.06 -16.04
N TRP A 236 -7.73 5.82 -16.12
CA TRP A 236 -6.33 5.48 -16.32
C TRP A 236 -5.96 5.39 -17.80
N GLY A 237 -6.81 4.76 -18.62
CA GLY A 237 -6.50 4.39 -19.99
C GLY A 237 -6.40 2.88 -20.17
N LYS A 238 -5.48 2.45 -21.04
CA LYS A 238 -5.45 1.07 -21.54
C LYS A 238 -4.80 0.12 -20.52
N ILE A 239 -5.49 -1.00 -20.27
CA ILE A 239 -5.06 -2.08 -19.39
C ILE A 239 -5.07 -3.38 -20.20
N GLN A 240 -3.99 -4.16 -20.16
CA GLN A 240 -3.90 -5.49 -20.75
C GLN A 240 -3.26 -6.48 -19.76
N PRO A 241 -3.76 -7.73 -19.71
CA PRO A 241 -3.11 -8.77 -18.94
C PRO A 241 -1.74 -9.12 -19.56
N ALA A 242 -0.77 -9.44 -18.70
CA ALA A 242 0.56 -9.85 -19.13
C ALA A 242 0.49 -11.18 -19.92
N SER A 243 1.33 -11.31 -20.95
CA SER A 243 1.46 -12.58 -21.69
C SER A 243 2.15 -13.65 -20.83
N HIS A 244 1.96 -14.93 -21.17
CA HIS A 244 2.59 -16.05 -20.46
C HIS A 244 4.13 -15.95 -20.47
N GLU A 245 4.71 -15.49 -21.57
CA GLU A 245 6.16 -15.26 -21.70
C GLU A 245 6.65 -14.18 -20.73
N LYS A 246 5.92 -13.06 -20.63
CA LYS A 246 6.24 -11.96 -19.72
C LYS A 246 6.10 -12.38 -18.26
N ALA A 247 5.08 -13.18 -17.93
CA ALA A 247 4.93 -13.76 -16.60
C ALA A 247 6.11 -14.68 -16.22
N ALA A 248 6.61 -15.49 -17.15
CA ALA A 248 7.78 -16.34 -16.94
C ALA A 248 9.07 -15.52 -16.73
N LEU A 249 9.27 -14.44 -17.50
CA LEU A 249 10.38 -13.51 -17.30
C LEU A 249 10.33 -12.83 -15.94
N THR A 250 9.14 -12.36 -15.53
CA THR A 250 8.93 -11.78 -14.19
C THR A 250 9.30 -12.78 -13.10
N ALA A 251 8.87 -14.04 -13.22
CA ALA A 251 9.23 -15.09 -12.26
C ALA A 251 10.75 -15.34 -12.20
N ARG A 252 11.43 -15.39 -13.36
CA ARG A 252 12.90 -15.51 -13.44
C ARG A 252 13.59 -14.37 -12.69
N TYR A 253 13.23 -13.12 -12.98
CA TYR A 253 13.89 -11.97 -12.37
C TYR A 253 13.60 -11.84 -10.88
N LYS A 254 12.40 -12.20 -10.41
CA LYS A 254 12.09 -12.26 -8.97
C LYS A 254 12.96 -13.31 -8.25
N ALA A 255 13.20 -14.46 -8.87
CA ALA A 255 14.06 -15.49 -8.30
C ALA A 255 15.54 -15.06 -8.27
N LEU A 256 15.99 -14.29 -9.26
CA LEU A 256 17.36 -13.73 -9.32
C LEU A 256 17.57 -12.60 -8.31
N LEU A 257 16.68 -11.61 -8.28
CA LEU A 257 16.82 -10.33 -7.58
C LEU A 257 16.40 -10.42 -6.11
N THR A 258 16.92 -11.42 -5.41
CA THR A 258 16.70 -11.59 -3.97
C THR A 258 17.30 -10.41 -3.18
N PRO A 259 16.79 -10.11 -1.96
CA PRO A 259 17.36 -9.05 -1.12
C PRO A 259 18.87 -9.21 -0.87
N ASN A 260 19.36 -10.45 -0.73
CA ASN A 260 20.78 -10.72 -0.53
C ASN A 260 21.61 -10.47 -1.80
N TYR A 261 21.03 -10.69 -2.98
CA TYR A 261 21.69 -10.39 -4.23
C TYR A 261 21.74 -8.88 -4.48
N LEU A 262 20.62 -8.17 -4.29
CA LEU A 262 20.53 -6.72 -4.43
C LEU A 262 21.48 -5.95 -3.49
N LYS A 263 21.74 -6.46 -2.28
CA LYS A 263 22.73 -5.88 -1.35
C LYS A 263 24.16 -5.85 -1.89
N LYS A 264 24.48 -6.66 -2.91
CA LYS A 264 25.80 -6.70 -3.57
C LYS A 264 25.89 -5.73 -4.75
N ALA A 265 24.85 -4.93 -4.99
CA ALA A 265 24.79 -4.05 -6.14
C ALA A 265 25.81 -2.90 -6.08
N ASP A 266 26.38 -2.57 -7.23
CA ASP A 266 27.09 -1.31 -7.43
C ASP A 266 26.09 -0.27 -7.93
N LEU A 267 25.68 0.64 -7.04
CA LEU A 267 24.71 1.69 -7.38
C LEU A 267 25.26 2.69 -8.41
N SER A 268 26.58 2.94 -8.42
CA SER A 268 27.19 3.87 -9.38
C SER A 268 27.17 3.27 -10.77
N HIS A 269 27.48 1.97 -10.89
CA HIS A 269 27.32 1.22 -12.12
C HIS A 269 25.84 1.14 -12.56
N GLY A 270 24.92 0.93 -11.62
CA GLY A 270 23.48 1.00 -11.88
C GLY A 270 23.02 2.35 -12.44
N ARG A 271 23.59 3.46 -11.93
CA ARG A 271 23.36 4.81 -12.46
C ARG A 271 23.87 4.95 -13.90
N LEU A 272 25.03 4.38 -14.22
CA LEU A 272 25.56 4.39 -15.58
C LEU A 272 24.60 3.68 -16.54
N ILE A 273 24.11 2.49 -16.17
CA ILE A 273 23.15 1.73 -16.98
C ILE A 273 21.85 2.53 -17.17
N PHE A 274 21.31 3.12 -16.10
CA PHE A 274 20.14 4.01 -16.18
C PHE A 274 20.37 5.15 -17.17
N SER A 275 21.54 5.79 -17.11
CA SER A 275 21.90 6.88 -18.02
C SER A 275 21.93 6.45 -19.48
N GLN A 276 22.32 5.21 -19.77
CA GLN A 276 22.42 4.68 -21.13
C GLN A 276 21.09 4.14 -21.67
N THR A 277 20.24 3.59 -20.81
CA THR A 277 19.05 2.83 -21.24
C THR A 277 17.74 3.57 -20.97
N CYS A 278 17.65 4.34 -19.88
CA CYS A 278 16.39 4.88 -19.38
C CYS A 278 16.32 6.41 -19.45
N ALA A 279 17.47 7.09 -19.28
CA ALA A 279 17.53 8.53 -19.08
C ALA A 279 17.18 9.36 -20.32
N SER A 280 17.14 8.78 -21.52
CA SER A 280 16.63 9.46 -22.72
C SER A 280 15.13 9.78 -22.60
N CYS A 281 14.37 8.93 -21.91
CA CYS A 281 12.93 9.05 -21.78
C CYS A 281 12.48 9.47 -20.39
N HIS A 282 13.18 9.02 -19.34
CA HIS A 282 12.77 9.18 -17.95
C HIS A 282 13.73 10.06 -17.16
N ARG A 283 13.17 10.78 -16.18
CA ARG A 283 13.92 11.56 -15.20
C ARG A 283 13.98 10.81 -13.86
N LEU A 284 15.12 10.86 -13.19
CA LEU A 284 15.35 10.31 -11.85
C LEU A 284 16.36 11.18 -11.08
N PHE A 285 16.00 11.62 -9.87
CA PHE A 285 16.68 12.63 -9.05
C PHE A 285 17.16 13.83 -9.87
N ASP A 286 16.27 14.38 -10.71
CA ASP A 286 16.48 15.52 -11.61
C ASP A 286 17.37 15.29 -12.84
N ALA A 287 17.86 14.08 -13.10
CA ALA A 287 18.62 13.74 -14.30
C ALA A 287 17.80 12.92 -15.30
N GLY A 288 17.84 13.28 -16.58
CA GLY A 288 17.22 12.53 -17.69
C GLY A 288 16.18 13.33 -18.49
N GLY A 289 15.35 12.62 -19.26
CA GLY A 289 14.38 13.15 -20.22
C GLY A 289 12.96 13.28 -19.66
N ASN A 290 12.05 13.79 -20.51
CA ASN A 290 10.65 14.09 -20.16
C ASN A 290 9.62 13.48 -21.12
N VAL A 291 10.02 12.44 -21.86
CA VAL A 291 9.13 11.71 -22.77
C VAL A 291 8.16 10.85 -21.94
N GLY A 292 8.72 10.02 -21.06
CA GLY A 292 8.02 9.18 -20.09
C GLY A 292 7.83 9.86 -18.73
N PRO A 293 7.19 9.17 -17.77
CA PRO A 293 7.00 9.67 -16.41
C PRO A 293 8.32 9.87 -15.66
N GLU A 294 8.30 10.85 -14.75
CA GLU A 294 9.33 11.05 -13.75
C GLU A 294 9.32 9.87 -12.76
N LEU A 295 10.49 9.34 -12.40
CA LEU A 295 10.61 8.14 -11.58
C LEU A 295 10.90 8.40 -10.10
N THR A 296 11.55 9.49 -9.69
CA THR A 296 11.91 9.84 -8.29
C THR A 296 10.78 9.62 -7.29
N GLY A 297 9.55 10.00 -7.60
CA GLY A 297 8.38 9.82 -6.71
C GLY A 297 7.67 8.47 -6.80
N SER A 298 8.09 7.58 -7.70
CA SER A 298 7.41 6.30 -7.94
C SER A 298 7.64 5.26 -6.83
N GLN A 299 6.89 4.15 -6.86
CA GLN A 299 7.02 2.98 -5.97
C GLN A 299 8.31 2.15 -6.23
N ARG A 300 9.43 2.82 -6.52
CA ARG A 300 10.69 2.24 -7.02
C ARG A 300 11.35 1.27 -6.04
N ALA A 301 11.07 1.38 -4.75
CA ALA A 301 11.56 0.41 -3.76
C ALA A 301 10.87 -0.97 -3.88
N ASN A 302 9.74 -1.06 -4.60
CA ASN A 302 9.04 -2.31 -4.84
C ASN A 302 9.56 -2.97 -6.12
N LEU A 303 10.19 -4.13 -5.96
CA LEU A 303 10.73 -4.93 -7.08
C LEU A 303 9.64 -5.30 -8.10
N ASP A 304 8.47 -5.71 -7.63
CA ASP A 304 7.35 -6.11 -8.49
C ASP A 304 6.90 -4.93 -9.36
N TYR A 305 6.82 -3.74 -8.76
CA TYR A 305 6.51 -2.53 -9.51
C TYR A 305 7.52 -2.28 -10.63
N ILE A 306 8.82 -2.38 -10.38
CA ILE A 306 9.83 -2.16 -11.42
C ILE A 306 9.71 -3.21 -12.52
N LEU A 307 9.68 -4.50 -12.15
CA LEU A 307 9.69 -5.60 -13.12
C LEU A 307 8.46 -5.55 -14.03
N ASP A 308 7.27 -5.34 -13.48
CA ASP A 308 6.05 -5.30 -14.29
C ASP A 308 6.08 -4.14 -15.31
N ASN A 309 6.63 -2.97 -14.95
CA ASN A 309 6.69 -1.82 -15.87
C ASN A 309 7.82 -1.96 -16.91
N VAL A 310 8.94 -2.59 -16.55
CA VAL A 310 10.09 -2.74 -17.44
C VAL A 310 9.92 -3.92 -18.40
N LEU A 311 9.33 -5.03 -17.93
CA LEU A 311 9.13 -6.24 -18.73
C LEU A 311 7.85 -6.18 -19.57
N ASP A 312 6.82 -5.46 -19.11
CA ASP A 312 5.58 -5.25 -19.85
C ASP A 312 5.11 -3.79 -19.86
N PRO A 313 5.85 -2.88 -20.53
CA PRO A 313 5.49 -1.46 -20.54
C PRO A 313 4.14 -1.18 -21.23
N SER A 314 3.62 -2.09 -22.04
CA SER A 314 2.33 -1.95 -22.74
C SER A 314 1.14 -2.49 -21.95
N ALA A 315 1.35 -3.27 -20.89
CA ALA A 315 0.27 -3.80 -20.06
C ALA A 315 -0.53 -2.70 -19.36
N LEU A 316 0.12 -1.59 -19.01
CA LEU A 316 -0.51 -0.54 -18.24
C LEU A 316 -0.01 0.85 -18.67
N VAL A 317 -0.71 1.46 -19.62
CA VAL A 317 -0.30 2.76 -20.19
C VAL A 317 -1.26 3.85 -19.72
N PRO A 318 -0.81 4.80 -18.88
CA PRO A 318 -1.62 5.94 -18.49
C PRO A 318 -2.00 6.78 -19.72
N GLN A 319 -3.17 7.40 -19.69
CA GLN A 319 -3.71 8.19 -20.81
C GLN A 319 -2.75 9.29 -21.27
N ASP A 320 -2.05 9.95 -20.34
CA ASP A 320 -1.09 11.03 -20.61
C ASP A 320 0.19 10.55 -21.31
N TYR A 321 0.37 9.24 -21.42
CA TYR A 321 1.47 8.58 -22.12
C TYR A 321 0.98 7.66 -23.25
N GLN A 322 -0.32 7.71 -23.57
CA GLN A 322 -0.89 6.88 -24.62
C GLN A 322 -0.40 7.35 -26.00
N VAL A 323 0.34 6.48 -26.67
CA VAL A 323 0.86 6.75 -28.01
C VAL A 323 -0.31 6.89 -28.99
N THR A 324 -0.24 7.92 -29.81
CA THR A 324 -1.16 8.22 -30.88
C THR A 324 -0.40 8.23 -32.20
N ILE A 325 -0.99 7.55 -33.19
CA ILE A 325 -0.56 7.55 -34.58
C ILE A 325 -1.45 8.56 -35.30
N LEU A 326 -0.83 9.57 -35.91
CA LEU A 326 -1.47 10.59 -36.72
C LEU A 326 -1.04 10.39 -38.17
N GLU A 327 -1.99 10.30 -39.07
CA GLU A 327 -1.75 10.40 -40.51
C GLU A 327 -2.12 11.82 -40.93
N THR A 328 -1.20 12.53 -41.55
CA THR A 328 -1.41 13.90 -41.99
C THR A 328 -1.80 13.95 -43.47
N THR A 329 -2.47 15.02 -43.89
CA THR A 329 -2.98 15.20 -45.26
C THR A 329 -1.85 15.28 -46.32
N ASP A 330 -0.62 15.55 -45.89
CA ASP A 330 0.59 15.51 -46.74
C ASP A 330 1.24 14.10 -46.82
N GLY A 331 0.61 13.09 -46.22
CA GLY A 331 1.02 11.70 -46.24
C GLY A 331 2.04 11.30 -45.18
N ARG A 332 2.42 12.18 -44.24
CA ARG A 332 3.30 11.78 -43.12
C ARG A 332 2.54 10.98 -42.08
N VAL A 333 3.25 10.06 -41.42
CA VAL A 333 2.77 9.33 -40.25
C VAL A 333 3.58 9.75 -39.04
N LEU A 334 2.94 10.43 -38.09
CA LEU A 334 3.55 10.87 -36.85
C LEU A 334 3.12 9.94 -35.72
N THR A 335 4.08 9.35 -35.03
CA THR A 335 3.81 8.50 -33.85
C THR A 335 4.35 9.18 -32.61
N GLY A 336 3.47 9.52 -31.66
CA GLY A 336 3.87 10.26 -30.47
C GLY A 336 2.80 10.36 -29.40
N ILE A 337 3.16 10.97 -28.28
CA ILE A 337 2.27 11.21 -27.14
C ILE A 337 1.73 12.63 -27.25
N ILE A 338 0.40 12.81 -27.18
CA ILE A 338 -0.20 14.14 -27.21
C ILE A 338 -0.01 14.78 -25.83
N LYS A 339 0.81 15.83 -25.75
CA LYS A 339 1.09 16.55 -24.51
C LYS A 339 0.15 17.73 -24.28
N GLN A 340 -0.37 18.31 -25.36
CA GLN A 340 -1.32 19.42 -25.29
C GLN A 340 -2.21 19.39 -26.54
N GLU A 341 -3.47 19.77 -26.35
CA GLU A 341 -4.45 19.88 -27.42
C GLU A 341 -5.21 21.20 -27.23
N THR A 342 -5.19 22.05 -28.26
CA THR A 342 -5.97 23.31 -28.35
C THR A 342 -7.03 23.17 -29.45
N ASP A 343 -7.82 24.22 -29.70
CA ASP A 343 -8.82 24.19 -30.79
C ASP A 343 -8.20 23.99 -32.18
N LYS A 344 -6.95 24.42 -32.39
CA LYS A 344 -6.30 24.39 -33.72
C LYS A 344 -5.06 23.51 -33.80
N ILE A 345 -4.35 23.27 -32.69
CA ILE A 345 -3.04 22.63 -32.70
C ILE A 345 -3.00 21.46 -31.71
N LEU A 346 -2.41 20.35 -32.15
CA LEU A 346 -1.91 19.27 -31.30
C LEU A 346 -0.40 19.44 -31.07
N THR A 347 0.02 19.39 -29.81
CA THR A 347 1.43 19.28 -29.46
C THR A 347 1.75 17.82 -29.17
N VAL A 348 2.57 17.23 -30.03
CA VAL A 348 2.93 15.81 -30.03
C VAL A 348 4.38 15.65 -29.63
N GLN A 349 4.63 14.91 -28.56
CA GLN A 349 5.96 14.46 -28.16
C GLN A 349 6.28 13.14 -28.89
N THR A 350 7.17 13.19 -29.87
CA THR A 350 7.77 11.98 -30.45
C THR A 350 8.91 11.51 -29.57
N GLN A 351 9.56 10.40 -29.96
CA GLN A 351 10.77 9.91 -29.30
C GLN A 351 11.91 10.94 -29.32
N ASN A 352 11.95 11.78 -30.37
CA ASN A 352 13.10 12.65 -30.63
C ASN A 352 12.81 14.12 -30.30
N GLU A 353 11.57 14.56 -30.49
CA GLU A 353 11.24 15.98 -30.47
C GLU A 353 9.77 16.25 -30.15
N ARG A 354 9.45 17.53 -29.91
CA ARG A 354 8.08 18.00 -29.71
C ARG A 354 7.65 18.77 -30.94
N ILE A 355 6.58 18.30 -31.58
CA ILE A 355 6.05 18.84 -32.84
C ILE A 355 4.69 19.46 -32.57
N GLN A 356 4.40 20.60 -33.21
CA GLN A 356 3.06 21.16 -33.28
C GLN A 356 2.44 20.79 -34.63
N VAL A 357 1.27 20.18 -34.59
CA VAL A 357 0.55 19.70 -35.78
C VAL A 357 -0.80 20.42 -35.83
N PRO A 358 -1.07 21.24 -36.86
CA PRO A 358 -2.40 21.80 -37.12
C PRO A 358 -3.43 20.70 -37.28
N LYS A 359 -4.61 20.85 -36.67
CA LYS A 359 -5.65 19.81 -36.68
C LYS A 359 -6.28 19.59 -38.05
N ASP A 360 -6.31 20.62 -38.89
CA ASP A 360 -6.78 20.57 -40.28
C ASP A 360 -5.81 19.82 -41.21
N GLU A 361 -4.55 19.64 -40.79
CA GLU A 361 -3.58 18.79 -41.47
C GLU A 361 -3.66 17.32 -41.04
N ILE A 362 -4.56 16.94 -40.13
CA ILE A 362 -4.70 15.55 -39.64
C ILE A 362 -5.83 14.85 -40.39
N GLU A 363 -5.48 13.82 -41.16
CA GLU A 363 -6.43 12.97 -41.85
C GLU A 363 -7.00 11.90 -40.91
N THR A 364 -6.13 11.19 -40.19
CA THR A 364 -6.57 10.17 -39.22
C THR A 364 -5.82 10.25 -37.90
N ARG A 365 -6.51 9.85 -36.83
CA ARG A 365 -5.97 9.77 -35.47
C ARG A 365 -6.34 8.44 -34.85
N LYS A 366 -5.34 7.64 -34.50
CA LYS A 366 -5.53 6.33 -33.88
C LYS A 366 -4.67 6.17 -32.62
N LYS A 367 -5.29 5.72 -31.53
CA LYS A 367 -4.55 5.33 -30.33
C LYS A 367 -3.83 4.00 -30.56
N SER A 368 -2.54 3.96 -30.28
CA SER A 368 -1.75 2.75 -30.35
C SER A 368 -2.04 1.84 -29.14
N PRO A 369 -2.10 0.52 -29.36
CA PRO A 369 -2.16 -0.43 -28.27
C PRO A 369 -0.84 -0.56 -27.48
N LEU A 370 0.27 -0.03 -28.00
CA LEU A 370 1.62 -0.20 -27.47
C LEU A 370 2.12 1.06 -26.75
N SER A 371 2.97 0.85 -25.76
CA SER A 371 3.74 1.91 -25.12
C SER A 371 4.86 2.42 -26.03
N MET A 372 5.31 3.66 -25.80
CA MET A 372 6.55 4.18 -26.41
C MET A 372 7.80 3.60 -25.75
N MET A 373 7.68 3.08 -24.52
CA MET A 373 8.78 2.42 -23.84
C MET A 373 9.09 1.07 -24.53
N PRO A 374 10.35 0.84 -24.96
CA PRO A 374 10.71 -0.41 -25.64
C PRO A 374 10.60 -1.63 -24.72
N GLU A 375 10.26 -2.78 -25.30
CA GLU A 375 10.31 -4.07 -24.60
C GLU A 375 11.72 -4.68 -24.68
N GLY A 376 12.01 -5.64 -23.80
CA GLY A 376 13.27 -6.40 -23.84
C GLY A 376 14.50 -5.63 -23.37
N LEU A 377 14.33 -4.50 -22.67
CA LEU A 377 15.44 -3.67 -22.16
C LEU A 377 16.43 -4.47 -21.29
N LEU A 378 15.94 -5.42 -20.49
CA LEU A 378 16.78 -6.24 -19.61
C LEU A 378 17.37 -7.48 -20.31
N ALA A 379 16.89 -7.84 -21.50
CA ALA A 379 17.21 -9.13 -22.13
C ALA A 379 18.68 -9.23 -22.58
N LYS A 380 19.33 -8.08 -22.84
CA LYS A 380 20.73 -7.99 -23.28
C LYS A 380 21.71 -7.66 -22.16
N MET A 381 21.20 -7.46 -20.93
CA MET A 381 22.00 -7.13 -19.76
C MET A 381 22.47 -8.41 -19.08
N ARG A 382 23.66 -8.38 -18.48
CA ARG A 382 24.08 -9.46 -17.57
C ARG A 382 23.25 -9.38 -16.29
N ASP A 383 23.16 -10.49 -15.56
CA ASP A 383 22.40 -10.55 -14.32
C ASP A 383 22.93 -9.52 -13.28
N GLU A 384 24.24 -9.24 -13.27
CA GLU A 384 24.85 -8.21 -12.44
C GLU A 384 24.46 -6.79 -12.87
N ASP A 385 24.35 -6.54 -14.17
CA ASP A 385 23.95 -5.24 -14.72
C ASP A 385 22.47 -4.96 -14.35
N VAL A 386 21.62 -5.98 -14.46
CA VAL A 386 20.21 -5.90 -14.02
C VAL A 386 20.14 -5.66 -12.52
N ARG A 387 20.90 -6.39 -11.70
CA ARG A 387 20.96 -6.18 -10.25
C ARG A 387 21.32 -4.74 -9.91
N ASP A 388 22.38 -4.22 -10.54
CA ASP A 388 22.89 -2.87 -10.28
C ASP A 388 21.86 -1.80 -10.70
N LEU A 389 21.26 -1.94 -11.89
CA LEU A 389 20.20 -1.06 -12.36
C LEU A 389 19.00 -1.05 -11.40
N ILE A 390 18.48 -2.24 -11.03
CA ILE A 390 17.29 -2.36 -10.18
C ILE A 390 17.58 -1.80 -8.78
N ALA A 391 18.75 -2.08 -8.21
CA ALA A 391 19.14 -1.53 -6.91
C ALA A 391 19.29 0.00 -6.96
N TYR A 392 19.85 0.55 -8.04
CA TYR A 392 19.92 2.00 -8.24
C TYR A 392 18.55 2.64 -8.40
N LEU A 393 17.64 2.03 -9.19
CA LEU A 393 16.26 2.49 -9.31
C LEU A 393 15.57 2.53 -7.94
N ALA A 394 15.80 1.53 -7.08
CA ALA A 394 15.24 1.43 -5.74
C ALA A 394 15.91 2.36 -4.70
N SER A 395 17.07 2.95 -5.02
CA SER A 395 17.81 3.83 -4.09
C SER A 395 16.96 5.05 -3.69
N PRO A 396 16.98 5.51 -2.43
CA PRO A 396 16.33 6.76 -2.06
C PRO A 396 17.15 8.00 -2.45
N VAL A 397 18.42 7.83 -2.85
CA VAL A 397 19.36 8.93 -3.09
C VAL A 397 20.06 8.79 -4.43
N GLN A 398 20.41 9.94 -5.02
CA GLN A 398 21.30 10.03 -6.17
C GLN A 398 22.73 9.63 -5.76
N VAL A 399 23.35 8.74 -6.52
CA VAL A 399 24.73 8.27 -6.29
C VAL A 399 25.64 8.80 -7.39
N PRO A 400 26.95 9.00 -7.20
CA PRO A 400 27.83 9.47 -8.28
C PRO A 400 27.85 8.49 -9.47
N LEU A 401 28.14 9.00 -10.68
CA LEU A 401 28.52 8.13 -11.79
C LEU A 401 29.89 7.48 -11.48
N PRO A 402 30.20 6.30 -12.05
CA PRO A 402 31.52 5.70 -11.92
C PRO A 402 32.56 6.72 -12.38
N ARG A 403 33.63 6.91 -11.59
CA ARG A 403 34.74 7.76 -12.02
C ARG A 403 35.33 7.14 -13.28
N GLU A 404 35.44 7.92 -14.36
CA GLU A 404 36.22 7.49 -15.52
C GLU A 404 37.60 7.09 -15.01
N ALA A 405 38.00 5.84 -15.26
CA ALA A 405 39.36 5.43 -15.05
C ALA A 405 40.21 6.32 -15.97
N VAL A 406 40.95 7.25 -15.38
CA VAL A 406 41.96 8.04 -16.09
C VAL A 406 42.96 7.03 -16.63
N SER A 407 42.76 6.62 -17.88
CA SER A 407 43.72 5.88 -18.65
C SER A 407 44.88 6.84 -18.89
N HIS A 408 45.88 6.78 -18.01
CA HIS A 408 47.22 7.23 -18.35
C HIS A 408 47.68 6.34 -19.51
N ARG A 409 47.53 6.86 -20.73
CA ARG A 409 48.17 6.30 -21.92
C ARG A 409 49.66 6.61 -21.90
#